data_AF-A0A535N5T9-F1
#
_entry.id   AF-A0A535N5T9-F1
#
_cell.length_a   1.000
_cell.length_b   1.000
_cell.length_c   1.000
_cell.angle_alpha   90.00
_cell.angle_beta   90.00
_cell.angle_gamma   90.00
#
_symmetry.space_group_name_H-M   'P 1'
#
loop_
_entity.id
_entity.type
_entity.pdbx_description
1 polymer ?
#
loop_
_entity_poly.entity_id
_entity_poly.type
_entity_poly.pdbx_seq_one_letter_code
_entity_poly.pdbx_strand_id
1 'polypeptide(L)'
;MPAPVAAQALRQLYVRAGGAQPGLSRSHIEAMRRLVRPGPGGRGVDLPGGLRFRIVGELMQVIPSQQGPQAPPRLEVRSCAGCDDREAVHLRGGLQLHLGHRRPGLRMRPAGGRGTRKLQDIFVDARVPREDRDAWPLVFAGPRLAWVPGYAVDADLASLPGEPAQHVTLTPMPVASSQKVVRLETPRGDLI
;
A
#
# COMPACT_ATOMS: atom_id res chain seq x y z
N MET A 1 -26.47 3.09 -12.86
CA MET A 1 -25.78 3.67 -14.03
C MET A 1 -26.11 2.89 -15.31
N PRO A 2 -26.68 3.53 -16.34
CA PRO A 2 -26.80 2.91 -17.67
C PRO A 2 -25.41 2.55 -18.23
N ALA A 3 -25.30 1.40 -18.91
CA ALA A 3 -24.04 0.89 -19.47
C ALA A 3 -23.24 1.89 -20.35
N PRO A 4 -23.88 2.76 -21.17
CA PRO A 4 -23.17 3.73 -22.00
C PRO A 4 -22.43 4.81 -21.19
N VAL A 5 -23.07 5.30 -20.12
CA VAL A 5 -22.52 6.38 -19.29
C VAL A 5 -21.32 5.87 -18.46
N ALA A 6 -21.39 4.62 -17.98
CA ALA A 6 -20.27 3.98 -17.29
C ALA A 6 -19.04 3.80 -18.21
N ALA A 7 -19.25 3.42 -19.47
CA ALA A 7 -18.16 3.26 -20.43
C ALA A 7 -17.46 4.61 -20.74
N GLN A 8 -18.23 5.69 -20.86
CA GLN A 8 -17.67 7.02 -21.11
C GLN A 8 -16.86 7.54 -19.93
N ALA A 9 -17.32 7.33 -18.69
CA ALA A 9 -16.57 7.70 -17.49
C ALA A 9 -15.21 6.97 -17.40
N LEU A 10 -15.16 5.68 -17.72
CA LEU A 10 -13.92 4.90 -17.73
C LEU A 10 -12.93 5.38 -18.81
N ARG A 11 -13.43 5.76 -20.00
CA ARG A 11 -12.61 6.38 -21.05
C ARG A 11 -12.01 7.70 -20.59
N GLN A 12 -12.81 8.56 -19.96
CA GLN A 12 -12.33 9.85 -19.43
C GLN A 12 -11.28 9.65 -18.34
N LEU A 13 -11.45 8.68 -17.45
CA LEU A 13 -10.46 8.34 -16.42
C LEU A 13 -9.12 7.92 -17.05
N TYR A 14 -9.15 7.05 -18.07
CA TYR A 14 -7.96 6.62 -18.79
C TYR A 14 -7.24 7.79 -19.49
N VAL A 15 -7.98 8.67 -20.17
CA VAL A 15 -7.40 9.84 -20.85
C VAL A 15 -6.77 10.82 -19.85
N ARG A 16 -7.44 11.08 -18.72
CA ARG A 16 -6.89 11.93 -17.64
C ARG A 16 -5.62 11.38 -17.01
N ALA A 17 -5.43 10.06 -17.04
CA ALA A 17 -4.21 9.40 -16.58
C ALA A 17 -3.08 9.39 -17.62
N GLY A 18 -3.24 10.08 -18.76
CA GLY A 18 -2.24 10.17 -19.83
C GLY A 18 -2.36 9.08 -20.91
N GLY A 19 -3.44 8.28 -20.89
CA GLY A 19 -3.68 7.26 -21.89
C GLY A 19 -4.10 7.84 -23.24
N ALA A 20 -3.40 7.47 -24.32
CA ALA A 20 -3.76 7.89 -25.68
C ALA A 20 -4.96 7.09 -26.23
N GLN A 21 -5.90 7.77 -26.89
CA GLN A 21 -6.95 7.15 -27.71
C GLN A 21 -6.50 7.12 -29.19
N PRO A 22 -6.84 6.08 -29.97
CA PRO A 22 -7.83 5.01 -29.76
C PRO A 22 -7.33 3.80 -28.95
N GLY A 23 -6.23 3.92 -28.20
CA GLY A 23 -5.55 2.81 -27.53
C GLY A 23 -6.45 1.94 -26.64
N LEU A 24 -7.57 2.44 -26.09
CA LEU A 24 -8.44 1.66 -25.21
C LEU A 24 -9.51 0.85 -25.99
N SER A 25 -9.22 -0.43 -26.22
CA SER A 25 -10.14 -1.38 -26.87
C SER A 25 -11.44 -1.66 -26.08
N ARG A 26 -12.44 -2.25 -26.76
CA ARG A 26 -13.70 -2.71 -26.13
C ARG A 26 -13.46 -3.76 -25.03
N SER A 27 -12.49 -4.66 -25.21
CA SER A 27 -12.15 -5.69 -24.22
C SER A 27 -11.60 -5.08 -22.92
N HIS A 28 -10.78 -4.03 -23.01
CA HIS A 28 -10.30 -3.32 -21.81
C HIS A 28 -11.46 -2.67 -21.04
N ILE A 29 -12.39 -2.02 -21.74
CA ILE A 29 -13.56 -1.39 -21.10
C ILE A 29 -14.43 -2.42 -20.41
N GLU A 30 -14.64 -3.58 -21.04
CA GLU A 30 -15.39 -4.66 -20.42
C GLU A 30 -14.67 -5.22 -19.17
N ALA A 31 -13.36 -5.41 -19.25
CA ALA A 31 -12.55 -5.88 -18.14
C ALA A 31 -12.57 -4.90 -16.95
N MET A 32 -12.46 -3.59 -17.20
CA MET A 32 -12.63 -2.54 -16.19
C MET A 32 -14.04 -2.59 -15.56
N ARG A 33 -15.10 -2.73 -16.39
CA ARG A 33 -16.49 -2.84 -15.89
C ARG A 33 -16.73 -4.09 -15.05
N ARG A 34 -16.05 -5.21 -15.34
CA ARG A 34 -16.14 -6.42 -14.52
C ARG A 34 -15.55 -6.21 -13.13
N LEU A 35 -14.48 -5.42 -13.00
CA LEU A 35 -13.92 -5.07 -11.69
C LEU A 35 -14.83 -4.18 -10.86
N VAL A 36 -15.57 -3.26 -11.49
CA VAL A 36 -16.52 -2.35 -10.78
C VAL A 36 -17.68 -3.10 -10.13
N ARG A 37 -17.96 -4.35 -10.52
CA ARG A 37 -19.00 -5.15 -9.87
C ARG A 37 -18.54 -5.62 -8.50
N PRO A 38 -19.45 -5.76 -7.52
CA PRO A 38 -19.11 -6.31 -6.20
C PRO A 38 -18.42 -7.68 -6.35
N GLY A 39 -17.22 -7.81 -5.79
CA GLY A 39 -16.40 -9.01 -5.87
C GLY A 39 -15.15 -8.88 -4.99
N PRO A 40 -14.38 -9.97 -4.78
CA PRO A 40 -13.17 -9.92 -3.96
C PRO A 40 -12.20 -8.86 -4.51
N GLY A 41 -12.06 -7.76 -3.76
CA GLY A 41 -11.25 -6.61 -4.13
C GLY A 41 -9.76 -6.94 -4.24
N GLY A 42 -9.07 -6.16 -5.08
CA GLY A 42 -7.61 -6.20 -5.19
C GLY A 42 -7.03 -6.82 -6.47
N ARG A 43 -7.82 -6.98 -7.54
CA ARG A 43 -7.29 -7.25 -8.89
C ARG A 43 -7.40 -5.99 -9.75
N GLY A 44 -6.36 -5.70 -10.52
CA GLY A 44 -6.33 -4.63 -11.52
C GLY A 44 -6.38 -5.19 -12.94
N VAL A 45 -6.68 -4.35 -13.92
CA VAL A 45 -6.61 -4.62 -15.35
C VAL A 45 -5.50 -3.75 -15.93
N ASP A 46 -4.52 -4.37 -16.58
CA ASP A 46 -3.53 -3.63 -17.35
C ASP A 46 -4.17 -3.00 -18.58
N LEU A 47 -3.86 -1.74 -18.80
CA LEU A 47 -4.36 -0.91 -19.87
C LEU A 47 -3.21 -0.50 -20.80
N PRO A 48 -3.52 -0.16 -22.06
CA PRO A 48 -2.54 0.36 -23.01
C PRO A 48 -1.83 1.63 -22.52
N GLY A 49 -0.65 1.91 -23.07
CA GLY A 49 0.20 3.00 -22.58
C GLY A 49 0.89 2.71 -21.25
N GLY A 50 0.96 1.43 -20.86
CA GLY A 50 1.59 1.02 -19.60
C GLY A 50 0.83 1.51 -18.37
N LEU A 51 -0.51 1.62 -18.47
CA LEU A 51 -1.39 2.02 -17.37
C LEU A 51 -2.07 0.78 -16.76
N ARG A 52 -2.66 0.91 -15.59
CA ARG A 52 -3.37 -0.16 -14.88
C ARG A 52 -4.55 0.43 -14.14
N PHE A 53 -5.74 -0.10 -14.40
CA PHE A 53 -6.96 0.23 -13.70
C PHE A 53 -7.19 -0.72 -12.52
N ARG A 54 -7.59 -0.20 -11.36
CA ARG A 54 -7.89 -1.01 -10.18
C ARG A 54 -8.89 -0.31 -9.25
N ILE A 55 -9.39 -1.06 -8.28
CA ILE A 55 -10.28 -0.56 -7.24
C ILE A 55 -9.63 -0.71 -5.88
N VAL A 56 -9.57 0.39 -5.13
CA VAL A 56 -9.01 0.46 -3.78
C VAL A 56 -10.08 1.03 -2.85
N GLY A 57 -10.70 0.17 -2.03
CA GLY A 57 -11.90 0.54 -1.29
C GLY A 57 -13.06 0.86 -2.25
N GLU A 58 -13.65 2.05 -2.13
CA GLU A 58 -14.72 2.55 -3.02
C GLU A 58 -14.18 3.35 -4.22
N LEU A 59 -12.86 3.50 -4.35
CA LEU A 59 -12.23 4.39 -5.34
C LEU A 59 -11.72 3.63 -6.56
N MET A 60 -12.01 4.19 -7.74
CA MET A 60 -11.43 3.77 -9.02
C MET A 60 -10.11 4.50 -9.27
N GLN A 61 -9.07 3.76 -9.65
CA GLN A 61 -7.73 4.30 -9.87
C GLN A 61 -7.18 3.84 -11.21
N VAL A 62 -6.55 4.75 -11.96
CA VAL A 62 -5.65 4.42 -13.07
C VAL A 62 -4.25 4.89 -12.71
N ILE A 63 -3.31 3.96 -12.65
CA ILE A 63 -1.91 4.18 -12.31
C ILE A 63 -1.00 3.68 -13.44
N PRO A 64 0.28 4.06 -13.50
CA PRO A 64 1.25 3.32 -14.30
C PRO A 64 1.32 1.85 -13.87
N SER A 65 1.18 0.90 -14.82
CA SER A 65 1.30 -0.56 -14.63
C SER A 65 2.69 -0.97 -14.16
N GLN A 66 3.70 -0.24 -14.64
CA GLN A 66 5.08 -0.37 -14.23
C GLN A 66 5.35 0.73 -13.20
N GLN A 67 5.14 0.41 -11.92
CA GLN A 67 6.08 0.97 -10.96
C GLN A 67 7.40 0.28 -11.28
N GLY A 68 8.26 0.96 -12.07
CA GLY A 68 9.57 0.42 -12.44
C GLY A 68 10.30 -0.12 -11.20
N PRO A 69 11.28 -1.02 -11.36
CA PRO A 69 11.90 -1.72 -10.24
C PRO A 69 12.28 -0.71 -9.14
N GLN A 70 11.50 -0.71 -8.05
CA GLN A 70 11.88 0.05 -6.88
C GLN A 70 13.19 -0.55 -6.42
N ALA A 71 14.22 0.29 -6.28
CA ALA A 71 15.50 -0.17 -5.74
C ALA A 71 15.21 -0.99 -4.48
N PRO A 72 15.83 -2.18 -4.34
CA PRO A 72 15.54 -3.04 -3.20
C PRO A 72 15.74 -2.24 -1.92
N PRO A 73 14.74 -2.22 -1.02
CA PRO A 73 14.81 -1.39 0.17
C PRO A 73 16.00 -1.83 1.01
N ARG A 74 16.76 -0.87 1.52
CA ARG A 74 17.92 -1.10 2.39
C ARG A 74 17.57 -0.75 3.81
N LEU A 75 17.82 -1.69 4.71
CA LEU A 75 17.67 -1.50 6.14
C LEU A 75 18.98 -0.96 6.70
N GLU A 76 18.93 0.24 7.26
CA GLU A 76 20.07 0.84 7.96
C GLU A 76 19.78 0.85 9.45
N VAL A 77 20.75 0.41 10.25
CA VAL A 77 20.64 0.31 11.70
C VAL A 77 21.85 0.99 12.31
N ARG A 78 21.60 2.01 13.13
CA ARG A 78 22.63 2.66 13.96
C ARG A 78 22.15 2.78 15.39
N SER A 79 23.05 2.95 16.33
CA SER A 79 22.67 3.29 17.70
C SER A 79 22.45 4.79 17.83
N CYS A 80 21.48 5.20 18.65
CA CYS A 80 21.28 6.61 19.02
C CYS A 80 20.98 6.73 20.52
N ALA A 81 21.24 7.90 21.09
CA ALA A 81 20.93 8.22 22.50
C ALA A 81 19.49 8.74 22.69
N GLY A 82 18.53 8.20 21.93
CA GLY A 82 17.12 8.63 21.98
C GLY A 82 16.79 9.89 21.16
N CYS A 83 17.30 10.00 19.93
CA CYS A 83 16.93 11.10 19.03
C CYS A 83 15.43 11.06 18.66
N ASP A 84 14.91 12.18 18.17
CA ASP A 84 13.50 12.38 17.80
C ASP A 84 13.26 12.31 16.28
N ASP A 85 14.19 11.70 15.54
CA ASP A 85 14.10 11.53 14.08
C ASP A 85 12.80 10.81 13.71
N ARG A 86 11.92 11.51 13.00
CA ARG A 86 10.59 11.04 12.60
C ARG A 86 10.60 10.16 11.36
N GLU A 87 11.71 10.14 10.62
CA GLU A 87 11.88 9.27 9.46
C GLU A 87 12.37 7.87 9.85
N ALA A 88 12.78 7.70 11.11
CA ALA A 88 13.26 6.46 11.67
C ALA A 88 12.28 5.83 12.67
N VAL A 89 12.42 4.53 12.86
CA VAL A 89 11.83 3.83 14.00
C VAL A 89 12.91 3.56 15.05
N HIS A 90 12.58 3.78 16.31
CA HIS A 90 13.47 3.54 17.44
C HIS A 90 13.09 2.23 18.12
N LEU A 91 13.94 1.21 17.95
CA LEU A 91 13.75 -0.11 18.54
C LEU A 91 14.71 -0.31 19.71
N ARG A 92 14.36 -1.21 20.63
CA ARG A 92 15.20 -1.58 21.77
C ARG A 92 16.57 -2.08 21.28
N GLY A 93 17.61 -1.81 22.06
CA GLY A 93 18.97 -2.23 21.76
C GLY A 93 19.15 -3.75 21.67
N GLY A 94 20.10 -4.19 20.84
CA GLY A 94 20.51 -5.61 20.75
C GLY A 94 19.62 -6.50 19.89
N LEU A 95 18.61 -5.95 19.19
CA LEU A 95 17.81 -6.73 18.27
C LEU A 95 18.59 -7.02 16.97
N GLN A 96 18.46 -8.24 16.48
CA GLN A 96 18.95 -8.63 15.16
C GLN A 96 17.83 -8.41 14.14
N LEU A 97 17.98 -7.35 13.35
CA LEU A 97 16.96 -6.88 12.42
C LEU A 97 17.25 -7.36 11.00
N HIS A 98 16.21 -7.79 10.30
CA HIS A 98 16.31 -8.13 8.87
C HIS A 98 15.03 -7.78 8.12
N LEU A 99 15.16 -7.68 6.80
CA LEU A 99 14.03 -7.48 5.90
C LEU A 99 13.38 -8.80 5.55
N GLY A 100 12.06 -8.75 5.37
CA GLY A 100 11.29 -9.85 4.84
C GLY A 100 9.99 -9.36 4.22
N HIS A 101 9.17 -10.32 3.83
CA HIS A 101 7.87 -10.08 3.22
C HIS A 101 6.76 -10.70 4.05
N ARG A 102 5.54 -10.30 3.71
CA ARG A 102 4.33 -10.80 4.31
C ARG A 102 4.25 -12.32 4.20
N ARG A 103 3.82 -12.96 5.29
CA ARG A 103 3.42 -14.38 5.34
C ARG A 103 2.03 -14.49 5.98
N PRO A 104 1.24 -15.52 5.65
CA PRO A 104 -0.04 -15.75 6.31
C PRO A 104 0.13 -15.81 7.84
N GLY A 105 -0.81 -15.23 8.58
CA GLY A 105 -0.82 -15.31 10.04
C GLY A 105 0.09 -14.32 10.78
N LEU A 106 0.82 -13.43 10.10
CA LEU A 106 1.63 -12.41 10.78
C LEU A 106 0.79 -11.48 11.66
N ARG A 107 1.31 -11.22 12.86
CA ARG A 107 0.70 -10.35 13.88
C ARG A 107 1.76 -9.53 14.60
N MET A 108 1.33 -8.41 15.17
CA MET A 108 2.13 -7.54 16.04
C MET A 108 1.22 -6.81 17.04
N ARG A 109 1.80 -6.19 18.06
CA ARG A 109 1.11 -5.27 18.96
C ARG A 109 1.49 -3.83 18.58
N PRO A 110 0.67 -3.08 17.83
CA PRO A 110 1.06 -1.74 17.41
C PRO A 110 1.23 -0.78 18.61
N ALA A 111 2.31 0.00 18.62
CA ALA A 111 2.51 1.09 19.58
C ALA A 111 1.35 2.10 19.49
N GLY A 112 0.88 2.59 20.64
CA GLY A 112 -0.28 3.48 20.75
C GLY A 112 -1.64 2.81 20.51
N GLY A 113 -1.69 1.53 20.12
CA GLY A 113 -2.92 0.76 19.91
C GLY A 113 -3.27 -0.17 21.08
N ARG A 114 -4.45 -0.81 21.00
CA ARG A 114 -4.86 -1.87 21.93
C ARG A 114 -4.66 -3.26 21.32
N GLY A 115 -3.95 -4.11 22.06
CA GLY A 115 -3.84 -5.55 21.78
C GLY A 115 -3.05 -5.91 20.51
N THR A 116 -3.12 -7.20 20.16
CA THR A 116 -2.40 -7.76 19.02
C THR A 116 -3.26 -7.71 17.76
N ARG A 117 -2.78 -7.07 16.69
CA ARG A 117 -3.46 -6.96 15.39
C ARG A 117 -2.83 -7.87 14.33
N LYS A 118 -3.63 -8.34 13.38
CA LYS A 118 -3.11 -9.04 12.19
C LYS A 118 -2.52 -8.02 11.22
N LEU A 119 -1.44 -8.38 10.54
CA LEU A 119 -0.86 -7.54 9.48
C LEU A 119 -1.88 -7.22 8.37
N GLN A 120 -2.75 -8.18 8.03
CA GLN A 120 -3.81 -7.97 7.06
C GLN A 120 -4.75 -6.84 7.47
N ASP A 121 -5.14 -6.75 8.75
CA ASP A 121 -6.06 -5.73 9.24
C ASP A 121 -5.39 -4.35 9.20
N ILE A 122 -4.11 -4.28 9.57
CA ILE A 122 -3.30 -3.05 9.46
C ILE A 122 -3.29 -2.53 8.02
N PHE A 123 -3.03 -3.40 7.04
CA PHE A 123 -3.04 -3.00 5.62
C PHE A 123 -4.43 -2.64 5.08
N VAL A 124 -5.49 -3.29 5.57
CA VAL A 124 -6.87 -2.96 5.21
C VAL A 124 -7.22 -1.56 5.68
N ASP A 125 -6.95 -1.26 6.96
CA ASP A 125 -7.26 0.05 7.55
C ASP A 125 -6.47 1.17 6.89
N ALA A 126 -5.18 0.92 6.62
CA ALA A 126 -4.32 1.84 5.88
C ALA A 126 -4.65 1.93 4.39
N ARG A 127 -5.66 1.18 3.91
CA ARG A 127 -6.10 1.12 2.51
C ARG A 127 -4.95 0.82 1.54
N VAL A 128 -4.01 -0.02 1.96
CA VAL A 128 -2.91 -0.47 1.11
C VAL A 128 -3.48 -1.37 0.01
N PRO A 129 -3.21 -1.11 -1.27
CA PRO A 129 -3.64 -1.97 -2.36
C PRO A 129 -3.10 -3.40 -2.19
N ARG A 130 -3.89 -4.41 -2.55
CA ARG A 130 -3.51 -5.83 -2.34
C ARG A 130 -2.17 -6.19 -2.98
N GLU A 131 -1.92 -5.69 -4.18
CA GLU A 131 -0.66 -5.89 -4.92
C GLU A 131 0.54 -5.29 -4.19
N ASP A 132 0.39 -4.12 -3.57
CA ASP A 132 1.44 -3.51 -2.75
C ASP A 132 1.68 -4.31 -1.46
N ARG A 133 0.65 -4.93 -0.86
CA ARG A 133 0.76 -5.64 0.42
C ARG A 133 1.72 -6.82 0.39
N ASP A 134 1.76 -7.54 -0.73
CA ASP A 134 2.57 -8.74 -0.85
C ASP A 134 4.04 -8.38 -1.13
N ALA A 135 4.28 -7.27 -1.82
CA ALA A 135 5.61 -6.71 -2.05
C ALA A 135 6.11 -5.79 -0.92
N TRP A 136 5.24 -5.35 0.00
CA TRP A 136 5.58 -4.40 1.06
C TRP A 136 6.73 -4.95 1.92
N PRO A 137 7.84 -4.21 2.06
CA PRO A 137 8.95 -4.65 2.90
C PRO A 137 8.55 -4.57 4.37
N LEU A 138 8.90 -5.59 5.13
CA LEU A 138 8.65 -5.69 6.57
C LEU A 138 9.98 -5.86 7.29
N VAL A 139 10.10 -5.28 8.48
CA VAL A 139 11.29 -5.44 9.32
C VAL A 139 10.97 -6.39 10.47
N PHE A 140 11.80 -7.40 10.61
CA PHE A 140 11.67 -8.45 11.61
C PHE A 140 12.81 -8.41 12.62
N ALA A 141 12.50 -8.71 13.87
CA ALA A 141 13.46 -9.03 14.91
C ALA A 141 13.36 -10.54 15.20
N GLY A 142 14.28 -11.33 14.64
CA GLY A 142 14.11 -12.79 14.59
C GLY A 142 12.76 -13.18 13.94
N PRO A 143 11.91 -14.03 14.54
CA PRO A 143 10.63 -14.40 13.95
C PRO A 143 9.52 -13.36 14.13
N ARG A 144 9.75 -12.30 14.94
CA ARG A 144 8.74 -11.31 15.30
C ARG A 144 8.72 -10.16 14.29
N LEU A 145 7.52 -9.77 13.87
CA LEU A 145 7.33 -8.55 13.09
C LEU A 145 7.58 -7.33 13.99
N ALA A 146 8.64 -6.58 13.72
CA ALA A 146 9.05 -5.44 14.54
C ALA A 146 8.51 -4.11 14.00
N TRP A 147 8.52 -3.94 12.68
CA TRP A 147 8.08 -2.69 12.05
C TRP A 147 7.45 -2.96 10.69
N VAL A 148 6.30 -2.34 10.48
CA VAL A 148 5.62 -2.19 9.20
C VAL A 148 5.86 -0.75 8.76
N PRO A 149 6.84 -0.50 7.85
CA PRO A 149 7.22 0.83 7.42
C PRO A 149 6.02 1.66 6.97
N GLY A 150 5.96 2.90 7.46
CA GLY A 150 4.86 3.84 7.21
C GLY A 150 3.56 3.59 7.97
N TYR A 151 3.42 2.47 8.71
CA TYR A 151 2.13 2.10 9.31
C TYR A 151 2.16 1.75 10.80
N ALA A 152 3.11 0.93 11.27
CA ALA A 152 3.09 0.46 12.65
C ALA A 152 4.45 -0.04 13.14
N VAL A 153 4.76 0.17 14.41
CA VAL A 153 5.89 -0.44 15.14
C VAL A 153 5.35 -1.32 16.27
N ASP A 154 6.02 -2.43 16.57
CA ASP A 154 5.64 -3.33 17.65
C ASP A 154 5.99 -2.69 19.01
N ALA A 155 4.99 -2.52 19.87
CA ALA A 155 5.09 -1.81 21.15
C ALA A 155 6.11 -2.45 22.10
N ASP A 156 6.27 -3.77 22.05
CA ASP A 156 7.19 -4.49 22.94
C ASP A 156 8.63 -4.45 22.42
N LEU A 157 8.84 -4.03 21.16
CA LEU A 157 10.15 -3.90 20.55
C LEU A 157 10.56 -2.43 20.37
N ALA A 158 9.61 -1.50 20.46
CA ALA A 158 9.86 -0.07 20.46
C ALA A 158 10.63 0.36 21.73
N SER A 159 11.55 1.31 21.54
CA SER A 159 12.17 2.04 22.64
C SER A 159 11.22 3.11 23.18
N LEU A 160 11.39 3.51 24.43
CA LEU A 160 10.72 4.71 24.94
C LEU A 160 11.37 5.97 24.34
N PRO A 161 10.60 7.07 24.17
CA PRO A 161 11.15 8.34 23.70
C PRO A 161 12.28 8.84 24.60
N GLY A 162 13.38 9.29 24.01
CA GLY A 162 14.54 9.80 24.74
C GLY A 162 15.47 8.72 25.32
N GLU A 163 15.16 7.44 25.17
CA GLU A 163 16.04 6.35 25.62
C GLU A 163 17.02 5.91 24.51
N PRO A 164 18.22 5.39 24.88
CA PRO A 164 19.12 4.76 23.93
C PRO A 164 18.44 3.63 23.15
N ALA A 165 18.58 3.67 21.82
CA ALA A 165 17.84 2.81 20.91
C ALA A 165 18.67 2.41 19.69
N GLN A 166 18.23 1.34 19.01
CA GLN A 166 18.54 1.12 17.60
C GLN A 166 17.66 2.05 16.77
N HIS A 167 18.29 3.04 16.15
CA HIS A 167 17.72 3.91 15.14
C HIS A 167 17.72 3.17 13.81
N VAL A 168 16.52 2.92 13.27
CA VAL A 168 16.32 2.06 12.11
C VAL A 168 15.61 2.84 11.02
N THR A 169 16.22 2.90 9.84
CA THR A 169 15.66 3.54 8.64
C THR A 169 15.54 2.54 7.51
N LEU A 170 14.61 2.82 6.59
CA LEU A 170 14.41 2.03 5.38
C LEU A 170 14.47 2.95 4.17
N THR A 171 15.42 2.68 3.27
CA THR A 171 15.68 3.54 2.11
C THR A 171 15.54 2.76 0.80
N PRO A 172 14.66 3.20 -0.13
CA PRO A 172 13.64 4.24 0.06
C PRO A 172 12.51 3.76 0.99
N MET A 173 11.85 4.71 1.66
CA MET A 173 10.63 4.42 2.41
C MET A 173 9.55 3.95 1.42
N PRO A 174 8.90 2.79 1.64
CA PRO A 174 7.84 2.32 0.75
C PRO A 174 6.64 3.26 0.81
N VAL A 175 6.08 3.55 -0.36
CA VAL A 175 4.94 4.45 -0.52
C VAL A 175 3.84 3.69 -1.26
N ALA A 176 2.65 3.63 -0.66
CA ALA A 176 1.51 2.99 -1.31
C ALA A 176 1.16 3.71 -2.61
N SER A 177 0.99 2.93 -3.66
CA SER A 177 0.66 3.39 -5.01
C SER A 177 -0.65 4.19 -5.08
N SER A 178 -1.56 4.02 -4.10
CA SER A 178 -2.81 4.76 -3.96
C SER A 178 -2.63 6.26 -3.73
N GLN A 179 -1.42 6.71 -3.35
CA GLN A 179 -1.09 8.11 -3.13
C GLN A 179 -0.68 8.87 -4.43
N LYS A 180 -0.52 8.18 -5.58
CA LYS A 180 -0.04 8.77 -6.84
C LYS A 180 -1.12 8.95 -7.94
N VAL A 181 -2.41 8.95 -7.60
CA VAL A 181 -3.49 8.69 -8.59
C VAL A 181 -4.42 9.89 -8.82
N VAL A 182 -4.82 10.09 -10.08
CA VAL A 182 -6.01 10.85 -10.49
C VAL A 182 -7.27 10.14 -9.97
N ARG A 183 -8.07 10.83 -9.14
CA ARG A 183 -9.23 10.27 -8.44
C ARG A 183 -10.54 10.61 -9.15
N LEU A 184 -11.45 9.65 -9.19
CA LEU A 184 -12.88 9.86 -9.40
C LEU A 184 -13.63 9.01 -8.38
N GLU A 185 -14.52 9.64 -7.62
CA GLU A 185 -15.42 8.92 -6.72
C GLU A 185 -16.40 8.10 -7.54
N THR A 186 -16.68 6.88 -7.09
CA THR A 186 -17.76 6.08 -7.67
C THR A 186 -19.06 6.84 -7.40
N PRO A 187 -19.89 7.17 -8.41
CA PRO A 187 -21.20 7.75 -8.14
C PRO A 187 -21.96 6.76 -7.27
N ARG A 188 -22.23 7.13 -6.02
CA ARG A 188 -23.19 6.41 -5.20
C ARG A 188 -24.51 6.47 -5.97
N GLY A 189 -25.02 5.30 -6.33
CA GLY A 189 -26.35 5.23 -6.91
C GLY A 189 -27.33 5.63 -5.83
N ASP A 190 -27.89 6.83 -5.94
CA ASP A 190 -29.16 7.14 -5.33
C ASP A 190 -30.18 6.16 -5.93
N LEU A 191 -30.47 5.12 -5.14
CA LEU A 191 -31.64 4.27 -5.29
C LEU A 191 -32.69 4.87 -4.37
N ILE A 192 -33.37 5.92 -4.83
CA ILE A 192 -34.79 6.21 -4.55
C ILE A 192 -35.37 6.84 -5.81
#